data_AF-A0A6I1FFH5-F1
#
_entry.id   AF-A0A6I1FFH5-F1
#
_cell.length_a   1.000
_cell.length_b   1.000
_cell.length_c   1.000
_cell.angle_alpha   90.00
_cell.angle_beta   90.00
_cell.angle_gamma   90.00
#
_symmetry.space_group_name_H-M   'P 1'
#
loop_
_entity.id
_entity.type
_entity.pdbx_description
1 polymer ?
#
loop_
_entity_poly.entity_id
_entity_poly.type
_entity_poly.pdbx_seq_one_letter_code
_entity_poly.pdbx_strand_id
1 'polypeptide(L)' 'MFFRKKAKLNAFYNQQLIQLLEQSRQDWFKYRELLRLSFEPNEELAAQTKMHEARYFFLFREARKRNISIKH' A
#
# COMPACT_ATOMS: atom_id res chain seq x y z
N MET A 1 -3.81 26.13 21.30
CA MET A 1 -2.55 25.76 20.58
C MET A 1 -2.31 24.24 20.44
N PHE A 2 -3.04 23.37 21.15
CA PHE A 2 -2.85 21.90 21.11
C PHE A 2 -3.52 21.20 19.90
N PHE A 3 -4.70 21.63 19.48
CA PHE A 3 -5.42 21.03 18.35
C PHE A 3 -4.71 21.23 17.00
N ARG A 4 -4.00 22.36 16.83
CA ARG A 4 -3.18 22.63 15.63
C ARG A 4 -1.97 21.69 15.52
N LYS A 5 -1.32 21.37 16.65
CA LYS A 5 -0.20 20.40 16.69
C LYS A 5 -0.69 18.99 16.33
N LYS A 6 -1.83 18.57 16.88
CA LYS A 6 -2.47 17.27 16.56
C LYS A 6 -2.88 17.17 15.08
N ALA A 7 -3.48 18.22 14.52
CA ALA A 7 -3.84 18.26 13.10
C ALA A 7 -2.61 18.13 12.19
N LYS A 8 -1.53 18.84 12.50
CA LYS A 8 -0.26 18.76 11.74
C LYS A 8 0.36 17.36 11.82
N LEU A 9 0.34 16.73 13.00
CA LEU A 9 0.84 15.37 13.19
C LEU A 9 0.04 14.34 12.38
N ASN A 10 -1.29 14.44 12.42
CA ASN A 10 -2.17 13.56 11.64
C ASN A 10 -1.92 13.73 10.13
N ALA A 11 -1.76 14.97 9.65
CA ALA A 11 -1.46 15.24 8.24
C ALA A 11 -0.14 14.59 7.80
N PHE A 12 0.90 14.67 8.63
CA PHE A 12 2.19 14.04 8.38
C PHE A 12 2.08 12.50 8.25
N TYR A 13 1.40 11.84 9.19
CA TYR A 13 1.20 10.38 9.09
C TYR A 13 0.28 9.96 7.94
N ASN A 14 -0.68 10.81 7.57
CA ASN A 14 -1.50 10.56 6.39
C ASN A 14 -0.65 10.63 5.11
N GLN A 15 0.27 11.59 5.00
CA GLN A 15 1.22 11.65 3.87
C GLN A 15 2.12 10.41 3.81
N GLN A 16 2.65 9.97 4.94
CA GLN A 16 3.44 8.73 5.00
C GLN A 16 2.62 7.50 4.59
N LEU A 17 1.35 7.41 5.02
CA LEU A 17 0.46 6.32 4.62
C LEU A 17 0.19 6.33 3.11
N ILE A 18 0.01 7.52 2.51
CA ILE A 18 -0.15 7.64 1.05
C ILE A 18 1.12 7.16 0.34
N GLN A 19 2.30 7.61 0.76
CA GLN A 19 3.58 7.18 0.18
C GLN A 19 3.77 5.66 0.28
N LEU A 20 3.47 5.09 1.45
CA LEU A 20 3.59 3.65 1.68
C LEU A 20 2.59 2.84 0.83
N LEU A 21 1.36 3.35 0.67
CA LEU A 21 0.33 2.74 -0.16
C LEU A 21 0.74 2.74 -1.64
N GLU A 22 1.29 3.85 -2.12
CA GLU A 22 1.81 3.96 -3.49
C GLU A 22 2.96 2.99 -3.75
N GLN A 23 3.92 2.90 -2.82
CA GLN A 23 5.00 1.91 -2.93
C GLN A 23 4.44 0.48 -2.94
N SER A 24 3.55 0.15 -2.00
CA SER A 24 2.97 -1.19 -1.91
C SER A 24 2.16 -1.56 -3.16
N ARG A 25 1.54 -0.57 -3.82
CA ARG A 25 0.84 -0.76 -5.10
C ARG A 25 1.82 -1.12 -6.21
N GLN A 26 2.93 -0.38 -6.32
CA GLN A 26 3.97 -0.64 -7.31
C GLN A 26 4.59 -2.02 -7.10
N ASP A 27 4.90 -2.39 -5.85
CA ASP A 27 5.44 -3.70 -5.52
C ASP A 27 4.47 -4.81 -5.92
N TRP A 28 3.19 -4.70 -5.54
CA TRP A 28 2.20 -5.69 -5.92
C TRP A 28 2.07 -5.84 -7.45
N PHE A 29 2.03 -4.74 -8.19
CA PHE A 29 1.99 -4.81 -9.66
C PHE A 29 3.25 -5.45 -10.24
N LYS A 30 4.43 -5.14 -9.70
CA LYS A 30 5.69 -5.77 -10.12
C LYS A 30 5.64 -7.29 -9.93
N TYR A 31 5.28 -7.75 -8.73
CA TYR A 31 5.21 -9.18 -8.43
C TYR A 31 4.14 -9.90 -9.23
N ARG A 32 2.98 -9.26 -9.43
CA ARG A 32 1.91 -9.78 -10.29
C ARG A 32 2.38 -9.95 -11.73
N GLU A 33 3.15 -9.00 -12.25
CA GLU A 33 3.71 -9.07 -13.60
C GLU A 33 4.79 -10.14 -13.72
N LEU A 34 5.68 -10.25 -12.72
CA LEU A 34 6.68 -11.32 -12.65
C LEU A 34 6.02 -12.70 -12.64
N LEU A 35 4.96 -12.89 -11.84
CA LEU A 35 4.21 -14.13 -11.80
C LEU A 35 3.53 -14.44 -13.14
N ARG A 36 2.98 -13.43 -13.82
CA ARG A 36 2.37 -13.56 -15.16
C ARG A 36 3.37 -13.98 -16.23
N LEU A 37 4.61 -13.48 -16.14
CA LEU A 37 5.68 -13.80 -17.08
C LEU A 37 6.41 -15.11 -16.74
N SER A 38 6.16 -15.69 -15.56
CA SER A 38 6.79 -16.93 -15.12
C SER A 38 6.25 -18.11 -15.95
N PHE A 39 7.15 -18.82 -16.62
CA PHE A 39 6.81 -19.96 -17.46
C PHE A 39 6.58 -21.24 -16.65
N GLU A 40 7.29 -21.39 -15.53
CA GLU A 40 7.16 -22.53 -14.61
C GLU A 40 6.38 -22.14 -13.36
N PRO A 41 5.58 -23.05 -12.78
CA PRO A 41 4.89 -22.81 -11.52
C PRO A 41 5.91 -22.58 -10.39
N ASN A 42 6.06 -21.32 -9.98
CA ASN A 42 6.92 -20.92 -8.86
C ASN A 42 6.04 -20.59 -7.63
N GLU A 43 5.93 -21.54 -6.70
CA GLU A 43 5.12 -21.39 -5.49
C GLU A 43 5.60 -20.25 -4.58
N GLU A 44 6.91 -20.03 -4.50
CA GLU A 44 7.48 -18.94 -3.71
C GLU A 44 7.07 -17.58 -4.30
N LEU A 45 7.16 -17.42 -5.62
CA LEU A 45 6.73 -16.20 -6.31
C LEU A 45 5.22 -15.97 -6.13
N ALA A 46 4.41 -17.02 -6.17
CA ALA A 46 2.98 -16.94 -5.90
C ALA A 46 2.69 -16.50 -4.45
N ALA A 47 3.42 -17.05 -3.47
CA ALA A 47 3.30 -16.66 -2.06
C ALA A 47 3.72 -15.21 -1.83
N GLN A 48 4.85 -14.77 -2.41
CA GLN A 48 5.31 -13.38 -2.36
C GLN A 48 4.27 -12.45 -2.99
N THR A 49 3.72 -12.80 -4.15
CA THR A 49 2.67 -12.01 -4.81
C THR A 49 1.44 -11.82 -3.91
N LYS A 50 0.97 -12.88 -3.25
CA LYS A 50 -0.14 -12.82 -2.28
C LYS A 50 0.21 -11.97 -1.05
N MET A 51 1.45 -12.02 -0.58
CA MET A 51 1.91 -11.17 0.53
C MET A 51 1.87 -9.68 0.17
N HIS A 52 2.36 -9.32 -1.02
CA HIS A 52 2.32 -7.95 -1.53
C HIS A 52 0.87 -7.46 -1.76
N GLU A 53 0.01 -8.33 -2.28
CA GLU A 53 -1.42 -8.08 -2.43
C GLU A 53 -2.09 -7.76 -1.08
N ALA A 54 -1.89 -8.62 -0.08
CA ALA A 54 -2.45 -8.45 1.25
C ALA A 54 -1.98 -7.13 1.91
N ARG A 55 -0.70 -6.79 1.75
CA ARG A 55 -0.12 -5.52 2.24
C ARG A 55 -0.81 -4.31 1.59
N TYR A 56 -0.96 -4.31 0.27
CA TYR A 56 -1.60 -3.20 -0.45
C TYR A 56 -3.05 -3.02 0.01
N PHE A 57 -3.84 -4.09 0.04
CA PHE A 57 -5.25 -4.01 0.44
C PHE A 57 -5.43 -3.63 1.91
N PHE A 58 -4.54 -4.06 2.80
CA PHE A 58 -4.55 -3.62 4.20
C PHE A 58 -4.37 -2.10 4.31
N LEU A 59 -3.35 -1.56 3.65
CA LEU A 59 -3.08 -0.12 3.64
C LEU A 59 -4.23 0.67 3.00
N PHE A 60 -4.83 0.13 1.93
CA PHE A 60 -5.99 0.74 1.28
C PHE A 60 -7.21 0.81 2.21
N ARG A 61 -7.48 -0.25 2.96
CA ARG A 61 -8.54 -0.26 3.98
C ARG A 61 -8.27 0.75 5.08
N GLU A 62 -7.02 0.87 5.53
CA GLU A 62 -6.62 1.88 6.52
C GLU A 62 -6.78 3.31 6.00
N ALA A 63 -6.40 3.58 4.75
CA ALA A 63 -6.60 4.89 4.12
C ALA A 63 -8.09 5.26 4.04
N ARG A 64 -8.96 4.30 3.68
CA ARG A 64 -10.42 4.48 3.68
C ARG A 64 -10.97 4.74 5.08
N LYS A 65 -10.54 3.98 6.08
CA LYS A 65 -10.96 4.16 7.49
C LYS A 65 -10.62 5.56 8.01
N ARG A 66 -9.52 6.15 7.53
CA ARG A 66 -9.07 7.50 7.89
C ARG A 66 -9.68 8.61 7.01
N ASN A 67 -10.56 8.28 6.06
CA ASN A 67 -11.14 9.20 5.07
C ASN A 67 -10.08 10.02 4.31
N ILE A 68 -8.94 9.40 4.00
CA ILE A 68 -7.87 10.05 3.23
C ILE A 68 -8.28 10.05 1.76
N SER A 69 -8.42 11.23 1.16
CA SER A 69 -8.59 11.38 -0.28
C SER A 69 -7.22 11.25 -0.95
N ILE A 70 -7.01 10.12 -1.62
CA ILE A 70 -5.88 9.96 -2.54
C ILE A 70 -6.29 10.68 -3.82
N LYS A 71 -5.82 11.92 -4.00
CA LYS A 71 -6.00 12.65 -5.25
C LYS A 71 -4.93 12.18 -6.23
N HIS A 72 -5.38 11.79 -7.42
CA HIS A 72 -4.53 11.44 -8.57
C HIS A 72 -3.84 12.66 -9.14
#